data_AF-A0A1I7ZKZ8-F1
#
_entry.id   AF-A0A1I7ZKZ8-F1
#
_cell.length_a   1.000
_cell.length_b   1.000
_cell.length_c   1.000
_cell.angle_alpha   90.00
_cell.angle_beta   90.00
_cell.angle_gamma   90.00
#
_symmetry.space_group_name_H-M   'P 1'
#
loop_
_entity.id
_entity.type
_entity.pdbx_description
1 polymer ?
#
loop_
_entity_poly.entity_id
_entity_poly.type
_entity_poly.pdbx_seq_one_letter_code
_entity_poly.pdbx_strand_id
1 'polypeptide(L)'
;MARLSSSTGLAPIAVFALAFCAIASLSSAADSRMIMNALSNKYDTEDCPIYRNSPLHVVMDRVCLMCHEMYSHERPNMRVECRSNCFRTEHFRKCLQIFMPADHPLNELA
;
A
#
# COMPACT_ATOMS: atom_id res chain seq x y z
N MET A 1 -29.97 -57.82 26.22
CA MET A 1 -29.55 -57.63 24.81
C MET A 1 -30.19 -56.34 24.31
N ALA A 2 -29.45 -55.22 24.30
CA ALA A 2 -29.95 -53.93 23.85
C ALA A 2 -29.65 -53.75 22.35
N ARG A 3 -30.68 -53.43 21.56
CA ARG A 3 -30.55 -53.09 20.14
C ARG A 3 -29.96 -51.68 20.02
N LEU A 4 -28.76 -51.51 19.47
CA LEU A 4 -28.30 -50.21 18.97
C LEU A 4 -28.72 -50.07 17.51
N SER A 5 -29.57 -49.07 17.27
CA SER A 5 -30.10 -48.69 15.96
C SER A 5 -29.05 -47.91 15.17
N SER A 6 -28.88 -48.28 13.90
CA SER A 6 -28.04 -47.60 12.91
C SER A 6 -28.74 -46.31 12.46
N SER A 7 -28.11 -45.14 12.70
CA SER A 7 -28.57 -43.84 12.18
C SER A 7 -27.49 -43.17 11.30
N THR A 8 -27.08 -43.87 10.24
CA THR A 8 -26.22 -43.30 9.18
C THR A 8 -27.05 -42.38 8.28
N GLY A 9 -27.20 -41.11 8.67
CA GLY A 9 -27.89 -40.12 7.83
C GLY A 9 -27.72 -38.65 8.24
N LEU A 10 -27.38 -38.36 9.50
CA LEU A 10 -27.17 -36.99 9.99
C LEU A 10 -25.70 -36.62 10.22
N ALA A 11 -24.80 -37.60 10.26
CA ALA A 11 -23.37 -37.38 10.47
C ALA A 11 -22.66 -36.53 9.39
N PRO A 12 -22.95 -36.67 8.07
CA PRO A 12 -22.13 -35.95 7.08
C PRO A 12 -22.37 -34.44 7.12
N ILE A 13 -23.62 -34.00 7.34
CA ILE A 13 -23.98 -32.57 7.37
C ILE A 13 -23.30 -31.87 8.54
N ALA A 14 -23.29 -32.51 9.72
CA ALA A 14 -22.61 -31.98 10.91
C ALA A 14 -21.09 -31.91 10.71
N VAL A 15 -20.49 -32.92 10.06
CA VAL A 15 -19.07 -32.95 9.75
C VAL A 15 -18.68 -31.86 8.73
N PHE A 16 -19.49 -31.65 7.69
CA PHE A 16 -19.27 -30.59 6.72
C PHE A 16 -19.43 -29.20 7.34
N ALA A 17 -20.44 -28.99 8.19
CA ALA A 17 -20.64 -27.72 8.89
C ALA A 17 -19.47 -27.39 9.84
N LEU A 18 -18.97 -28.38 10.59
CA LEU A 18 -17.80 -28.20 11.47
C LEU A 18 -16.52 -27.91 10.68
N ALA A 19 -16.31 -28.58 9.55
CA ALA A 19 -15.18 -28.31 8.67
C ALA A 19 -15.27 -26.90 8.06
N PHE A 20 -16.46 -26.48 7.63
CA PHE A 20 -16.67 -25.14 7.04
C PHE A 20 -16.47 -24.02 8.08
N CYS A 21 -16.92 -24.22 9.32
CA CYS A 21 -16.67 -23.28 10.42
C CYS A 21 -15.18 -23.16 10.75
N ALA A 22 -14.44 -24.28 10.79
CA ALA A 22 -13.00 -24.25 11.01
C ALA A 22 -12.27 -23.49 9.90
N ILE A 23 -12.65 -23.71 8.63
CA ILE A 23 -12.07 -23.02 7.47
C ILE A 23 -12.41 -21.51 7.50
N ALA A 24 -13.62 -21.13 7.90
CA ALA A 24 -14.03 -19.73 8.01
C ALA A 24 -13.36 -18.97 9.16
N SER A 25 -12.94 -19.66 10.23
CA SER A 25 -12.18 -19.01 11.31
C SER A 25 -10.74 -18.66 10.91
N LEU A 26 -10.12 -19.37 9.96
CA LEU A 26 -8.75 -19.08 9.51
C LEU A 26 -8.64 -17.78 8.69
N SER A 27 -9.73 -17.30 8.09
CA SER A 27 -9.72 -16.06 7.31
C SER A 27 -9.77 -14.79 8.16
N SER A 28 -9.88 -14.90 9.49
CA SER A 28 -10.00 -13.75 10.39
C SER A 28 -8.67 -13.19 10.96
N ALA A 29 -7.53 -13.63 10.45
CA ALA A 29 -6.21 -13.05 10.74
C ALA A 29 -5.48 -12.51 9.49
N ALA A 30 -6.21 -12.15 8.43
CA ALA A 30 -5.66 -11.36 7.35
C ALA A 30 -5.69 -9.87 7.72
N ASP A 31 -4.67 -9.40 8.44
CA ASP A 31 -4.39 -7.98 8.62
C ASP A 31 -4.37 -7.28 7.24
N SER A 32 -5.30 -6.36 7.02
CA SER A 32 -5.58 -5.71 5.73
C SER A 32 -4.53 -4.67 5.30
N ARG A 33 -3.23 -4.89 5.55
CA ARG A 33 -2.19 -3.89 5.23
C ARG A 33 -0.90 -4.47 4.64
N MET A 34 -0.92 -5.54 3.84
CA MET A 34 0.31 -5.97 3.13
C MET A 34 0.09 -6.51 1.71
N ILE A 35 -0.70 -5.86 0.84
CA ILE A 35 -0.66 -6.14 -0.61
C ILE A 35 -0.81 -4.86 -1.45
N MET A 36 -0.06 -3.80 -1.13
CA MET A 36 0.05 -2.63 -2.03
C MET A 36 1.41 -1.91 -1.94
N ASN A 37 2.51 -2.65 -1.75
CA ASN A 37 3.86 -2.11 -1.88
C ASN A 37 4.74 -2.87 -2.89
N ALA A 38 4.53 -4.19 -3.06
CA ALA A 38 5.40 -5.00 -3.91
C ALA A 38 5.23 -4.71 -5.42
N LEU A 39 4.02 -4.36 -5.88
CA LEU A 39 3.78 -3.99 -7.27
C LEU A 39 4.13 -2.53 -7.59
N SER A 40 4.18 -1.65 -6.59
CA SER A 40 4.64 -0.26 -6.78
C SER A 40 6.16 -0.19 -7.01
N ASN A 41 6.91 -1.23 -6.64
CA ASN A 41 8.37 -1.28 -6.74
C ASN A 41 8.85 -1.81 -8.10
N LYS A 42 7.97 -2.41 -8.90
CA LYS A 42 8.35 -3.05 -10.18
C LYS A 42 8.19 -2.14 -11.40
N TYR A 43 7.57 -0.96 -11.26
CA TYR A 43 7.43 0.02 -12.35
C TYR A 43 8.54 1.07 -12.37
N ASP A 44 9.51 0.95 -11.46
CA ASP A 44 10.64 1.85 -11.32
C ASP A 44 11.89 1.20 -11.95
N THR A 45 11.76 0.82 -13.22
CA THR A 45 12.78 0.05 -13.96
C THR A 45 13.68 0.96 -14.77
N GLU A 46 14.47 1.78 -14.08
CA GLU A 46 15.84 2.16 -14.39
C GLU A 46 16.47 2.51 -13.03
N ASP A 47 17.68 2.03 -12.72
CA ASP A 47 18.34 2.10 -11.40
C ASP A 47 18.32 3.51 -10.78
N CYS A 48 17.22 3.88 -10.11
CA CYS A 48 17.01 5.20 -9.55
C CYS A 48 17.89 5.35 -8.30
N PRO A 49 18.89 6.25 -8.28
CA PRO A 49 19.86 6.35 -7.19
C PRO A 49 19.23 6.61 -5.82
N ILE A 50 18.02 7.18 -5.81
CA ILE A 50 17.26 7.53 -4.63
C ILE A 50 16.88 6.31 -3.78
N TYR A 51 16.62 5.15 -4.40
CA TYR A 51 16.21 3.95 -3.68
C TYR A 51 17.38 3.30 -2.94
N ARG A 52 18.63 3.67 -3.26
CA ARG A 52 19.80 3.28 -2.46
C ARG A 52 19.77 3.93 -1.07
N ASN A 53 19.07 5.04 -0.91
CA ASN A 53 18.83 5.69 0.37
C ASN A 53 17.35 5.50 0.77
N SER A 54 17.07 4.38 1.44
CA SER A 54 15.71 4.02 1.85
C SER A 54 15.00 5.13 2.66
N PRO A 55 15.62 5.76 3.69
CA PRO A 55 15.00 6.89 4.39
C PRO A 55 14.61 8.05 3.47
N LEU A 56 15.51 8.44 2.55
CA LEU A 56 15.25 9.55 1.63
C LEU A 56 14.10 9.23 0.68
N HIS A 57 14.06 8.03 0.10
CA HIS A 57 12.98 7.63 -0.80
C HIS A 57 11.61 7.66 -0.10
N VAL A 58 11.54 7.25 1.18
CA VAL A 58 10.28 7.26 1.95
C VAL A 58 9.78 8.69 2.14
N VAL A 59 10.68 9.63 2.43
CA VAL A 59 10.31 11.05 2.56
C VAL A 59 9.76 11.58 1.23
N MET A 60 10.41 11.25 0.11
CA MET A 60 9.98 11.71 -1.21
C MET A 60 8.64 11.11 -1.64
N ASP A 61 8.39 9.81 -1.39
CA ASP A 61 7.07 9.21 -1.62
C ASP A 61 6.00 9.85 -0.74
N ARG A 62 6.34 10.20 0.51
CA ARG A 62 5.42 10.89 1.41
C ARG A 62 5.04 12.28 0.91
N VAL A 63 5.99 13.05 0.37
CA VAL A 63 5.71 14.34 -0.29
C VAL A 63 4.73 14.16 -1.44
N CYS A 64 4.96 13.17 -2.31
CA CYS A 64 4.07 12.89 -3.44
C CYS A 64 2.67 12.46 -2.99
N LEU A 65 2.56 11.67 -1.91
CA LEU A 65 1.29 11.23 -1.35
C LEU A 65 0.48 12.41 -0.79
N MET A 66 1.09 13.24 0.05
CA MET A 66 0.40 14.40 0.64
C MET A 66 -0.02 15.41 -0.44
N CYS A 67 0.81 15.60 -1.45
CA CYS A 67 0.48 16.44 -2.59
C CYS A 67 -0.71 15.90 -3.39
N HIS A 68 -0.75 14.58 -3.63
CA HIS A 68 -1.91 13.95 -4.25
C HIS A 68 -3.17 14.11 -3.40
N GLU A 69 -3.08 13.99 -2.07
CA GLU A 69 -4.25 14.19 -1.19
C GLU A 69 -4.83 15.60 -1.33
N MET A 70 -3.98 16.64 -1.37
CA MET A 70 -4.41 18.04 -1.52
C MET A 70 -4.99 18.35 -2.90
N TYR A 71 -4.39 17.83 -3.98
CA TYR A 71 -4.73 18.18 -5.37
C TYR A 71 -5.45 17.07 -6.13
N SER A 72 -5.92 16.03 -5.46
CA SER A 72 -6.56 14.86 -6.11
C SER A 72 -7.73 15.25 -7.01
N HIS A 73 -8.45 16.32 -6.68
CA HIS A 73 -9.57 16.81 -7.48
C HIS A 73 -9.15 17.45 -8.81
N GLU A 74 -7.99 18.11 -8.85
CA GLU A 74 -7.44 18.74 -10.06
C GLU A 74 -6.55 17.77 -10.85
N ARG A 75 -5.79 16.94 -10.15
CA ARG A 75 -4.77 16.06 -10.69
C ARG A 75 -4.83 14.69 -10.02
N PRO A 76 -5.72 13.79 -10.46
CA PRO A 76 -5.88 12.47 -9.85
C PRO A 76 -4.62 11.58 -10.00
N ASN A 77 -3.79 11.83 -11.01
CA ASN A 77 -2.58 11.06 -11.27
C ASN A 77 -1.32 11.66 -10.61
N MET A 78 -1.47 12.70 -9.78
CA MET A 78 -0.35 13.48 -9.24
C MET A 78 0.69 12.61 -8.52
N ARG A 79 0.27 11.56 -7.81
CA ARG A 79 1.20 10.66 -7.09
C ARG A 79 2.15 9.93 -8.04
N VAL A 80 1.64 9.44 -9.17
CA VAL A 80 2.43 8.67 -10.15
C VAL A 80 3.34 9.62 -10.93
N GLU A 81 2.81 10.75 -11.39
CA GLU A 81 3.57 11.79 -12.08
C GLU A 81 4.72 12.34 -11.21
N CYS A 82 4.45 12.55 -9.91
CA CYS A 82 5.43 13.04 -8.94
C CYS A 82 6.62 12.07 -8.76
N ARG A 83 6.36 10.76 -8.74
CA ARG A 83 7.40 9.73 -8.56
C ARG A 83 8.18 9.41 -9.84
N SER A 84 7.62 9.75 -11.00
CA SER A 84 8.24 9.43 -12.29
C SER A 84 9.64 10.04 -12.43
N ASN A 85 10.47 9.45 -13.30
CA ASN A 85 11.84 9.90 -13.57
C ASN A 85 12.68 10.11 -12.29
N CYS A 86 12.61 9.17 -11.34
CA CYS A 86 13.31 9.24 -10.05
C CYS A 86 13.06 10.56 -9.29
N PHE A 87 11.82 11.05 -9.25
CA PHE A 87 11.43 12.33 -8.64
C PHE A 87 12.05 13.58 -9.29
N ARG A 88 12.69 13.46 -10.46
CA ARG A 88 13.27 14.58 -11.23
C ARG A 88 12.21 15.21 -12.14
N THR A 89 11.10 15.63 -11.55
CA THR A 89 9.96 16.20 -12.27
C THR A 89 9.60 17.57 -11.72
N GLU A 90 8.95 18.39 -12.55
CA GLU A 90 8.38 19.64 -12.10
C GLU A 90 7.28 19.41 -11.05
N HIS A 91 6.53 18.31 -11.18
CA HIS A 91 5.50 17.89 -10.24
C HIS A 91 6.06 17.71 -8.82
N PHE A 92 7.17 16.97 -8.69
CA PHE A 92 7.82 16.80 -7.40
C PHE A 92 8.31 18.13 -6.82
N ARG A 93 8.94 18.99 -7.64
CA ARG A 93 9.45 20.31 -7.20
C ARG A 93 8.32 21.22 -6.70
N LYS A 94 7.20 21.28 -7.43
CA LYS A 94 6.01 22.04 -7.02
C LYS A 94 5.40 21.51 -5.74
N CYS A 95 5.28 20.18 -5.60
CA CYS A 95 4.82 19.58 -4.35
C CYS A 95 5.74 19.90 -3.18
N LEU A 96 7.06 19.82 -3.38
CA LEU A 96 8.04 20.09 -2.33
C LEU A 96 7.98 21.55 -1.86
N GLN A 97 7.75 22.51 -2.78
CA GLN A 97 7.62 23.93 -2.45
C GLN A 97 6.51 24.23 -1.44
N ILE A 98 5.46 23.44 -1.39
CA ILE A 98 4.36 23.62 -0.44
C ILE A 98 4.81 23.31 1.00
N PHE A 99 5.79 22.42 1.16
CA PHE A 99 6.32 22.02 2.45
C PHE A 99 7.56 22.83 2.86
N MET A 100 8.06 23.71 2.00
CA MET A 100 9.20 24.57 2.32
C MET A 100 8.72 25.84 3.02
N PRO A 101 9.40 26.29 4.09
CA PRO A 101 9.12 27.59 4.69
C PRO A 101 9.41 28.71 3.67
N ALA A 102 8.58 29.74 3.67
CA ALA A 102 8.69 30.88 2.75
C ALA A 102 9.98 31.71 2.94
N ASP A 103 10.70 31.49 4.05
CA ASP A 103 11.80 32.33 4.52
C ASP A 103 13.20 31.79 4.19
N HIS A 104 13.35 30.87 3.22
CA HIS A 104 14.67 30.54 2.69
C HIS A 104 15.03 31.49 1.54
N PRO A 105 15.84 32.55 1.77
CA PRO A 105 16.39 33.32 0.68
C PRO A 105 17.25 32.40 -0.20
N LEU A 106 16.99 32.40 -1.50
CA LEU A 106 17.77 31.74 -2.54
C LEU A 106 19.16 32.40 -2.70
N ASN A 107 19.93 32.54 -1.62
CA ASN A 107 21.26 33.17 -1.65
C ASN A 107 22.27 32.56 -0.65
N GLU A 108 21.96 31.43 -0.01
CA GLU A 108 22.90 30.71 0.88
C GLU A 108 23.15 29.24 0.47
N LEU A 109 22.98 28.92 -0.82
CA LEU A 109 23.44 27.65 -1.41
C LEU A 109 24.36 27.88 -2.63
N ALA A 110 25.13 28.97 -2.61
CA ALA A 110 26.25 29.20 -3.53
C ALA A 110 27.55 29.33 -2.73
#